data_AF-A0A9E6W3B8-F1
#
_entry.id   AF-A0A9E6W3B8-F1
#
_cell.length_a   1.000
_cell.length_b   1.000
_cell.length_c   1.000
_cell.angle_alpha   90.00
_cell.angle_beta   90.00
_cell.angle_gamma   90.00
#
_symmetry.space_group_name_H-M   'P 1'
#
loop_
_entity.id
_entity.type
_entity.pdbx_description
1 polymer ?
#
loop_
_entity_poly.entity_id
_entity_poly.type
_entity_poly.pdbx_seq_one_letter_code
_entity_poly.pdbx_strand_id
1 'polypeptide(L)'
;MVAFCYRRISKWKQGDPKHVSVFFKNMHLHAVFGAAIGAGLRNLRLANTGRFPSVNDHRFGFLGKIIKDRNIVLNKFKSSFRILEPMPENRFIGIDFSSKRAGTTAIAFVDEGELHVLQSIKGEDADKFIRNYVQAYKANFVFIDAPLSLPQGLNDPESLEVFYRAADRKLQAMSPMFLGGLTSRAMLLKKTLELEKHKVFEVYPKALVEELQLKEHYKHDLLLFQKELQQLTPPLPELRNWHQADAVLAWLSGSRFMQGDASVYGDETEGVIYV
;
A
#
# COMPACT_ATOMS: atom_id res chain seq x y z
N MET A 1 8.28 19.94 7.05
CA MET A 1 9.47 20.80 6.79
C MET A 1 10.14 20.58 5.42
N VAL A 2 9.63 19.71 4.55
CA VAL A 2 10.19 19.45 3.19
C VAL A 2 9.44 20.23 2.09
N ALA A 3 8.20 20.65 2.32
CA ALA A 3 7.44 21.49 1.38
C ALA A 3 7.91 22.96 1.31
N PHE A 4 8.76 23.41 2.23
CA PHE A 4 9.27 24.79 2.25
C PHE A 4 10.52 24.99 1.37
N CYS A 5 11.21 23.91 0.99
CA CYS A 5 12.42 23.98 0.17
C CYS A 5 12.14 24.15 -1.33
N TYR A 6 10.98 23.69 -1.82
CA TYR A 6 10.67 23.73 -3.26
C TYR A 6 10.23 25.12 -3.75
N ARG A 7 9.62 25.95 -2.89
CA ARG A 7 9.15 27.29 -3.26
C ARG A 7 10.25 28.35 -3.41
N ARG A 8 11.50 28.06 -3.03
CA ARG A 8 12.62 29.02 -3.15
C ARG A 8 13.49 28.82 -4.39
N ILE A 9 13.36 27.69 -5.09
CA ILE A 9 14.15 27.40 -6.29
C ILE A 9 13.53 28.02 -7.56
N SER A 10 12.21 28.28 -7.56
CA SER A 10 11.50 28.85 -8.72
C SER A 10 11.66 30.37 -8.91
N LYS A 11 12.40 31.08 -8.04
CA LYS A 11 12.72 32.52 -8.17
C LYS A 11 14.22 32.80 -8.32
N TRP A 12 15.01 31.84 -8.79
CA TRP A 12 16.44 32.04 -9.06
C TRP A 12 16.64 32.77 -10.39
N LYS A 13 16.97 34.06 -10.35
CA LYS A 13 17.52 34.78 -11.50
C LYS A 13 19.02 34.51 -11.60
N GLN A 14 19.47 34.17 -12.80
CA GLN A 14 20.89 33.94 -13.12
C GLN A 14 21.73 35.15 -12.73
N GLY A 15 22.82 34.94 -11.97
CA GLY A 15 23.96 35.87 -11.96
C GLY A 15 24.50 36.41 -10.64
N ASP A 16 24.17 35.87 -9.45
CA ASP A 16 24.78 36.35 -8.20
C ASP A 16 25.78 35.33 -7.59
N PRO A 17 27.11 35.60 -7.67
CA PRO A 17 28.15 34.70 -7.13
C PRO A 17 28.26 34.70 -5.60
N LYS A 18 27.62 35.65 -4.88
CA LYS A 18 27.87 35.83 -3.43
C LYS A 18 27.07 34.90 -2.52
N HIS A 19 26.13 34.12 -3.04
CA HIS A 19 25.28 33.23 -2.23
C HIS A 19 25.59 31.74 -2.29
N VAL A 20 26.56 31.32 -3.13
CA VAL A 20 26.92 29.89 -3.26
C VAL A 20 27.72 29.40 -2.04
N SER A 21 28.50 30.26 -1.37
CA SER A 21 29.39 29.83 -0.27
C SER A 21 28.68 29.52 1.06
N VAL A 22 27.43 29.99 1.24
CA VAL A 22 26.66 29.76 2.48
C VAL A 22 25.90 28.44 2.43
N PHE A 23 25.52 27.96 1.23
CA PHE A 23 24.72 26.75 1.07
C PHE A 23 25.54 25.46 1.30
N PHE A 24 26.85 25.50 1.06
CA PHE A 24 27.73 24.32 1.18
C PHE A 24 28.41 24.15 2.54
N LYS A 25 28.23 25.08 3.49
CA LYS A 25 28.90 24.99 4.81
C LYS A 25 28.22 24.06 5.82
N ASN A 26 26.98 23.62 5.59
CA ASN A 26 26.20 22.86 6.58
C ASN A 26 25.90 21.39 6.20
N MET A 27 26.61 20.82 5.23
CA MET A 27 26.56 19.37 4.97
C MET A 27 27.93 18.76 5.26
N HIS A 28 28.02 18.00 6.36
CA HIS A 28 29.09 17.04 6.58
C HIS A 28 29.03 15.95 5.50
N LEU A 29 29.71 16.18 4.37
CA LEU A 29 30.02 15.16 3.36
C LEU A 29 31.42 15.41 2.79
N HIS A 30 32.42 15.38 3.66
CA HIS A 30 33.82 15.30 3.27
C HIS A 30 34.19 13.82 3.08
N ALA A 31 34.31 13.36 1.82
CA ALA A 31 35.27 12.30 1.46
C ALA A 31 35.40 12.02 -0.05
N VAL A 32 34.40 12.31 -0.90
CA VAL A 32 34.44 11.80 -2.30
C VAL A 32 34.59 12.89 -3.37
N PHE A 33 34.33 14.16 -3.05
CA PHE A 33 34.28 15.24 -4.07
C PHE A 33 35.53 16.12 -4.21
N GLY A 34 36.55 15.95 -3.35
CA GLY A 34 37.75 16.80 -3.37
C GLY A 34 38.69 16.59 -4.57
N ALA A 35 38.66 15.42 -5.22
CA ALA A 35 39.63 15.09 -6.26
C ALA A 35 39.24 15.61 -7.66
N ALA A 36 37.95 15.73 -7.97
CA ALA A 36 37.50 16.05 -9.32
C ALA A 36 37.53 17.56 -9.65
N ILE A 37 37.41 18.43 -8.64
CA ILE A 37 37.38 19.89 -8.85
C ILE A 37 38.79 20.49 -8.89
N GLY A 38 39.77 19.86 -8.22
CA GLY A 38 41.16 20.35 -8.19
C GLY A 38 41.94 20.18 -9.50
N ALA A 39 41.48 19.32 -10.42
CA ALA A 39 42.12 19.08 -11.71
C ALA A 39 41.65 20.05 -12.81
N GLY A 40 40.42 20.56 -12.73
CA GLY A 40 39.83 21.41 -13.78
C GLY A 40 40.15 22.91 -13.66
N LEU A 41 40.52 23.38 -12.47
CA LEU A 41 40.68 24.82 -12.19
C LEU A 41 42.09 25.37 -12.39
N ARG A 42 43.08 24.56 -12.80
CA ARG A 42 44.45 25.04 -13.06
C ARG A 42 44.65 25.71 -14.42
N ASN A 43 43.70 25.59 -15.35
CA ASN A 43 43.86 26.08 -16.74
C ASN A 43 43.05 27.33 -17.10
N LEU A 44 42.46 28.03 -16.12
CA LEU A 44 41.71 29.28 -16.35
C LEU A 44 42.33 30.43 -15.56
N ARG A 45 43.57 30.79 -15.92
CA ARG A 45 44.08 32.15 -15.76
C ARG A 45 44.46 32.64 -17.15
N LEU A 46 44.13 33.91 -17.41
CA LEU A 46 44.39 34.72 -18.62
C LEU A 46 43.27 34.73 -19.66
N ALA A 47 42.35 35.69 -19.51
CA ALA A 47 42.06 36.71 -20.53
C ALA A 47 40.97 37.66 -20.00
N ASN A 48 41.42 38.78 -19.46
CA ASN A 48 40.60 39.89 -19.01
C ASN A 48 40.44 40.86 -20.20
N THR A 49 39.45 40.67 -21.07
CA THR A 49 39.03 41.69 -22.05
C THR A 49 37.52 41.62 -22.25
N GLY A 50 36.82 42.70 -21.91
CA GLY A 50 35.36 42.79 -21.93
C GLY A 50 34.75 42.89 -23.33
N ARG A 51 34.71 41.79 -24.08
CA ARG A 51 33.83 41.60 -25.24
C ARG A 51 33.30 40.17 -25.29
N PHE A 52 31.97 40.01 -25.31
CA PHE A 52 31.33 38.73 -25.63
C PHE A 52 31.50 38.45 -27.14
N PRO A 53 31.98 37.27 -27.56
CA PRO A 53 32.04 36.91 -28.98
C PRO A 53 30.64 36.55 -29.51
N SER A 54 30.39 36.87 -30.78
CA SER A 54 29.18 36.45 -31.50
C SER A 54 29.19 34.95 -31.78
N VAL A 55 28.00 34.37 -31.98
CA VAL A 55 27.67 32.92 -31.94
C VAL A 55 28.32 32.06 -33.04
N ASN A 56 29.14 32.61 -33.95
CA ASN A 56 29.69 31.86 -35.09
C ASN A 56 31.21 31.62 -35.07
N ASP A 57 31.88 31.64 -33.90
CA ASP A 57 33.30 31.24 -33.81
C ASP A 57 33.46 29.74 -33.50
N HIS A 58 34.05 28.99 -34.43
CA HIS A 58 34.27 27.53 -34.38
C HIS A 58 35.26 27.04 -33.29
N ARG A 59 35.56 27.85 -32.28
CA ARG A 59 36.52 27.54 -31.21
C ARG A 59 35.90 27.25 -29.83
N PHE A 60 34.59 27.02 -29.75
CA PHE A 60 33.92 26.60 -28.51
C PHE A 60 33.22 25.22 -28.61
N GLY A 61 33.86 24.27 -29.29
CA GLY A 61 33.39 22.87 -29.37
C GLY A 61 33.42 22.08 -28.05
N PHE A 62 33.98 22.64 -26.97
CA PHE A 62 34.16 21.93 -25.69
C PHE A 62 32.97 22.12 -24.73
N LEU A 63 32.29 23.28 -24.73
CA LEU A 63 31.11 23.51 -23.87
C LEU A 63 29.85 22.83 -24.40
N GLY A 64 29.71 22.67 -25.73
CA GLY A 64 28.60 21.92 -26.33
C GLY A 64 28.64 20.42 -26.05
N LYS A 65 29.83 19.87 -25.75
CA LYS A 65 30.01 18.47 -25.36
C LYS A 65 29.63 18.20 -23.90
N ILE A 66 29.93 19.13 -23.00
CA ILE A 66 29.58 19.02 -21.57
C ILE A 66 28.06 19.08 -21.34
N ILE A 67 27.31 19.77 -22.20
CA ILE A 67 25.83 19.83 -22.10
C ILE A 67 25.17 18.55 -22.63
N LYS A 68 25.78 17.85 -23.62
CA LYS A 68 25.29 16.53 -24.08
C LYS A 68 25.59 15.40 -23.10
N ASP A 69 26.63 15.54 -22.27
CA ASP A 69 26.99 14.55 -21.25
C ASP A 69 26.23 14.69 -19.93
N ARG A 70 25.40 15.74 -19.74
CA ARG A 70 24.53 15.84 -18.54
C ARG A 70 23.58 14.66 -18.42
N ASN A 71 23.00 14.21 -19.54
CA ASN A 71 22.08 13.07 -19.54
C ASN A 71 22.79 11.74 -19.27
N ILE A 72 24.05 11.60 -19.71
CA ILE A 72 24.85 10.40 -19.47
C ILE A 72 25.31 10.34 -18.02
N VAL A 73 25.80 11.45 -17.45
CA VAL A 73 26.19 11.51 -16.03
C VAL A 73 24.98 11.34 -15.12
N LEU A 74 23.82 11.94 -15.44
CA LEU A 74 22.57 11.74 -14.70
C LEU A 74 22.05 10.29 -14.80
N ASN A 75 22.11 9.66 -15.97
CA ASN A 75 21.67 8.27 -16.12
C ASN A 75 22.63 7.28 -15.47
N LYS A 76 23.94 7.56 -15.48
CA LYS A 76 24.96 6.73 -14.81
C LYS A 76 24.94 6.92 -13.28
N PHE A 77 24.56 8.10 -12.79
CA PHE A 77 24.28 8.31 -11.36
C PHE A 77 22.98 7.62 -10.93
N LYS A 78 21.93 7.65 -11.76
CA LYS A 78 20.68 6.91 -11.53
C LYS A 78 20.85 5.40 -11.55
N SER A 79 21.81 4.85 -12.31
CA SER A 79 22.06 3.41 -12.33
C SER A 79 22.89 2.90 -11.16
N SER A 80 23.62 3.78 -10.46
CA SER A 80 24.53 3.41 -9.36
C SER A 80 24.00 3.74 -7.97
N PHE A 81 22.99 4.60 -7.87
CA PHE A 81 22.07 4.59 -6.74
C PHE A 81 20.86 3.77 -7.18
N ARG A 82 20.69 2.56 -6.64
CA ARG A 82 19.33 2.07 -6.40
C ARG A 82 18.69 3.12 -5.52
N ILE A 83 18.00 4.10 -6.12
CA ILE A 83 16.91 4.78 -5.45
C ILE A 83 16.08 3.60 -4.95
N LEU A 84 16.06 3.41 -3.62
CA LEU A 84 15.11 2.50 -3.01
C LEU A 84 13.77 2.93 -3.60
N GLU A 85 13.25 2.16 -4.56
CA GLU A 85 11.92 2.42 -5.06
C GLU A 85 11.04 2.50 -3.80
N PRO A 86 10.17 3.51 -3.69
CA PRO A 86 9.23 3.52 -2.59
C PRO A 86 8.56 2.16 -2.62
N MET A 87 8.72 1.39 -1.55
CA MET A 87 7.94 0.18 -1.32
C MET A 87 6.51 0.54 -1.70
N PRO A 88 5.84 -0.19 -2.61
CA PRO A 88 4.51 0.22 -3.09
C PRO A 88 3.65 0.49 -1.86
N GLU A 89 3.30 1.76 -1.64
CA GLU A 89 3.01 2.28 -0.28
C GLU A 89 1.74 1.68 0.35
N ASN A 90 1.04 0.82 -0.38
CA ASN A 90 -0.30 0.33 -0.06
C ASN A 90 -0.47 -1.14 -0.46
N ARG A 91 0.43 -2.05 -0.04
CA ARG A 91 0.17 -3.49 -0.23
C ARG A 91 -0.96 -3.92 0.69
N PHE A 92 -1.93 -4.65 0.15
CA PHE A 92 -3.04 -5.15 0.95
C PHE A 92 -3.51 -6.52 0.50
N ILE A 93 -4.18 -7.22 1.42
CA ILE A 93 -4.72 -8.55 1.20
C ILE A 93 -6.15 -8.64 1.73
N GLY A 94 -6.98 -9.47 1.10
CA GLY A 94 -8.28 -9.90 1.61
C GLY A 94 -8.21 -11.32 2.14
N ILE A 95 -8.93 -11.60 3.23
CA ILE A 95 -8.91 -12.91 3.90
C ILE A 95 -10.34 -13.38 4.15
N ASP A 96 -10.69 -14.56 3.64
CA ASP A 96 -11.82 -15.33 4.19
C ASP A 96 -11.32 -16.12 5.40
N PHE A 97 -11.80 -15.75 6.59
CA PHE A 97 -11.30 -16.25 7.86
C PHE A 97 -12.19 -17.35 8.43
N SER A 98 -11.75 -18.59 8.20
CA SER A 98 -12.50 -19.79 8.60
C SER A 98 -11.78 -20.59 9.70
N SER A 99 -12.26 -21.79 10.03
CA SER A 99 -11.73 -22.64 11.10
C SER A 99 -10.23 -22.94 10.97
N LYS A 100 -9.54 -22.94 12.12
CA LYS A 100 -8.09 -22.93 12.23
C LYS A 100 -7.37 -24.07 11.50
N ARG A 101 -7.99 -25.26 11.41
CA ARG A 101 -7.39 -26.47 10.81
C ARG A 101 -8.22 -27.09 9.69
N ALA A 102 -9.29 -26.43 9.24
CA ALA A 102 -10.19 -27.00 8.25
C ALA A 102 -9.61 -26.97 6.82
N GLY A 103 -8.62 -26.12 6.56
CA GLY A 103 -8.10 -25.87 5.20
C GLY A 103 -9.02 -24.99 4.36
N THR A 104 -9.83 -24.16 5.02
CA THR A 104 -10.86 -23.31 4.39
C THR A 104 -10.55 -21.82 4.48
N THR A 105 -9.44 -21.43 5.12
CA THR A 105 -9.02 -20.02 5.16
C THR A 105 -8.34 -19.68 3.83
N ALA A 106 -8.77 -18.61 3.17
CA ALA A 106 -8.19 -18.17 1.90
C ALA A 106 -7.69 -16.73 1.98
N ILE A 107 -6.65 -16.41 1.19
CA ILE A 107 -6.05 -15.08 1.08
C ILE A 107 -6.07 -14.68 -0.38
N ALA A 108 -6.59 -13.50 -0.69
CA ALA A 108 -6.49 -12.87 -2.00
C ALA A 108 -5.59 -11.63 -1.95
N PHE A 109 -4.77 -11.44 -2.98
CA PHE A 109 -3.81 -10.33 -3.07
C PHE A 109 -3.48 -10.04 -4.53
N VAL A 110 -2.91 -8.86 -4.81
CA VAL A 110 -2.40 -8.52 -6.15
C VAL A 110 -0.89 -8.57 -6.16
N ASP A 111 -0.32 -9.23 -7.16
CA ASP A 111 1.10 -9.15 -7.47
C ASP A 111 1.27 -8.99 -8.97
N GLU A 112 2.21 -8.15 -9.39
CA GLU A 112 2.47 -7.85 -10.81
C GLU A 112 1.23 -7.49 -11.66
N GLY A 113 0.17 -6.95 -11.03
CA GLY A 113 -1.07 -6.56 -11.71
C GLY A 113 -2.11 -7.67 -11.87
N GLU A 114 -1.84 -8.86 -11.33
CA GLU A 114 -2.76 -10.00 -11.34
C GLU A 114 -3.25 -10.31 -9.93
N LEU A 115 -4.51 -10.76 -9.81
CA LEU A 115 -5.03 -11.23 -8.55
C LEU A 115 -4.59 -12.68 -8.34
N HIS A 116 -4.17 -13.01 -7.12
CA HIS A 116 -3.80 -14.36 -6.72
C HIS A 116 -4.63 -14.78 -5.52
N VAL A 117 -4.90 -16.08 -5.42
CA VAL A 117 -5.61 -16.66 -4.27
C VAL A 117 -4.82 -17.83 -3.71
N LEU A 118 -4.60 -17.82 -2.40
CA LEU A 118 -4.00 -18.91 -1.64
C LEU A 118 -5.01 -19.47 -0.66
N GLN A 119 -4.86 -20.74 -0.30
CA GLN A 119 -5.75 -21.40 0.65
C GLN A 119 -4.93 -22.23 1.65
N SER A 120 -5.36 -22.21 2.91
CA SER A 120 -4.73 -22.98 3.97
C SER A 120 -4.89 -24.48 3.71
N ILE A 121 -3.89 -25.25 4.14
CA ILE A 121 -3.92 -26.70 3.99
C ILE A 121 -4.65 -27.31 5.19
N LYS A 122 -5.50 -28.31 4.93
CA LYS A 122 -6.23 -29.03 5.98
C LYS A 122 -5.24 -29.64 6.99
N GLY A 123 -5.52 -29.44 8.28
CA GLY A 123 -4.68 -29.89 9.39
C GLY A 123 -3.58 -28.90 9.81
N GLU A 124 -3.23 -27.93 8.96
CA GLU A 124 -2.26 -26.90 9.29
C GLU A 124 -2.88 -25.75 10.09
N ASP A 125 -2.03 -24.92 10.71
CA ASP A 125 -2.44 -23.76 11.47
C ASP A 125 -2.70 -22.56 10.54
N ALA A 126 -3.98 -22.25 10.31
CA ALA A 126 -4.40 -21.12 9.48
C ALA A 126 -3.88 -19.75 9.98
N ASP A 127 -3.69 -19.57 11.29
CA ASP A 127 -3.19 -18.30 11.83
C ASP A 127 -1.72 -18.13 11.50
N LYS A 128 -0.94 -19.22 11.58
CA LYS A 128 0.46 -19.24 11.14
C LYS A 128 0.57 -19.01 9.64
N PHE A 129 -0.30 -19.64 8.85
CA PHE A 129 -0.39 -19.43 7.40
C PHE A 129 -0.61 -17.94 7.07
N ILE A 130 -1.60 -17.29 7.70
CA ILE A 130 -1.86 -15.85 7.49
C ILE A 130 -0.66 -15.01 7.89
N ARG A 131 -0.11 -15.20 9.09
CA ARG A 131 1.00 -14.38 9.59
C ARG A 131 2.25 -14.50 8.73
N ASN A 132 2.62 -15.73 8.36
CA ASN A 132 3.75 -15.97 7.48
C ASN A 132 3.56 -15.24 6.14
N TYR A 133 2.34 -15.30 5.59
CA TYR A 133 2.04 -14.66 4.31
C TYR A 133 2.05 -13.12 4.41
N VAL A 134 1.41 -12.54 5.43
CA VAL A 134 1.42 -11.09 5.69
C VAL A 134 2.85 -10.55 5.78
N GLN A 135 3.74 -11.27 6.49
CA GLN A 135 5.14 -10.89 6.65
C GLN A 135 5.94 -11.03 5.34
N ALA A 136 5.75 -12.14 4.61
CA ALA A 136 6.44 -12.38 3.35
C ALA A 136 6.04 -11.37 2.26
N TYR A 137 4.73 -11.14 2.11
CA TYR A 137 4.17 -10.19 1.15
C TYR A 137 4.38 -8.73 1.59
N LYS A 138 4.65 -8.51 2.88
CA LYS A 138 4.78 -7.20 3.53
C LYS A 138 3.51 -6.36 3.36
N ALA A 139 2.36 -6.98 3.65
CA ALA A 139 1.07 -6.29 3.58
C ALA A 139 1.05 -5.12 4.58
N ASN A 140 0.59 -3.94 4.16
CA ASN A 140 0.34 -2.81 5.04
C ASN A 140 -1.07 -2.87 5.64
N PHE A 141 -2.04 -3.31 4.83
CA PHE A 141 -3.45 -3.41 5.19
C PHE A 141 -3.94 -4.85 5.04
N VAL A 142 -4.72 -5.33 6.00
CA VAL A 142 -5.28 -6.68 6.02
C VAL A 142 -6.79 -6.57 6.24
N PHE A 143 -7.57 -7.05 5.27
CA PHE A 143 -9.03 -7.03 5.30
C PHE A 143 -9.53 -8.44 5.60
N ILE A 144 -10.26 -8.63 6.69
CA ILE A 144 -10.63 -9.95 7.22
C ILE A 144 -12.14 -10.09 7.29
N ASP A 145 -12.68 -11.14 6.66
CA ASP A 145 -14.07 -11.58 6.84
C ASP A 145 -14.21 -12.34 8.17
N ALA A 146 -14.27 -11.59 9.26
CA ALA A 146 -14.65 -12.07 10.59
C ALA A 146 -14.85 -10.90 11.56
N PRO A 147 -15.72 -11.02 12.57
CA PRO A 147 -15.84 -10.01 13.61
C PRO A 147 -14.51 -9.78 14.35
N LEU A 148 -14.07 -8.52 14.40
CA LEU A 148 -12.82 -8.10 15.03
C LEU A 148 -13.02 -7.36 16.37
N SER A 149 -14.25 -7.35 16.86
CA SER A 149 -14.66 -6.71 18.11
C SER A 149 -15.89 -7.41 18.69
N LEU A 150 -16.21 -7.08 19.94
CA LEU A 150 -17.42 -7.54 20.62
C LEU A 150 -18.43 -6.38 20.74
N PRO A 151 -19.72 -6.66 20.98
CA PRO A 151 -20.74 -5.64 21.21
C PRO A 151 -20.39 -4.76 22.42
N GLN A 152 -20.61 -3.45 22.32
CA GLN A 152 -20.31 -2.53 23.43
C GLN A 152 -21.12 -2.85 24.68
N GLY A 153 -22.35 -3.37 24.51
CA GLY A 153 -23.25 -3.70 25.61
C GLY A 153 -22.68 -4.68 26.63
N LEU A 154 -21.64 -5.47 26.29
CA LEU A 154 -20.96 -6.33 27.26
C LEU A 154 -20.19 -5.55 28.34
N ASN A 155 -19.84 -4.30 28.07
CA ASN A 155 -19.13 -3.43 29.01
C ASN A 155 -20.08 -2.62 29.90
N ASP A 156 -21.38 -2.69 29.65
CA ASP A 156 -22.43 -1.96 30.37
C ASP A 156 -23.38 -2.94 31.06
N PRO A 157 -23.33 -3.05 32.40
CA PRO A 157 -24.21 -3.93 33.16
C PRO A 157 -25.72 -3.65 32.99
N GLU A 158 -26.10 -2.45 32.55
CA GLU A 158 -27.50 -2.07 32.33
C GLU A 158 -27.96 -2.31 30.89
N SER A 159 -27.04 -2.62 29.97
CA SER A 159 -27.36 -2.81 28.56
C SER A 159 -28.05 -4.15 28.30
N LEU A 160 -29.15 -4.09 27.56
CA LEU A 160 -29.83 -5.28 27.03
C LEU A 160 -29.27 -5.69 25.64
N GLU A 161 -28.47 -4.83 25.02
CA GLU A 161 -27.92 -5.00 23.67
C GLU A 161 -26.55 -5.68 23.71
N VAL A 162 -26.52 -6.90 24.27
CA VAL A 162 -25.27 -7.65 24.51
C VAL A 162 -24.89 -8.62 23.38
N PHE A 163 -25.80 -8.84 22.42
CA PHE A 163 -25.60 -9.83 21.36
C PHE A 163 -25.01 -9.21 20.08
N TYR A 164 -25.50 -8.07 19.62
CA TYR A 164 -25.15 -7.53 18.30
C TYR A 164 -24.48 -6.16 18.41
N ARG A 165 -23.52 -5.91 17.53
CA ARG A 165 -23.02 -4.56 17.24
C ARG A 165 -24.01 -3.83 16.31
N ALA A 166 -23.90 -2.52 16.23
CA ALA A 166 -24.66 -1.69 15.30
C ALA A 166 -24.44 -2.12 13.84
N ALA A 167 -23.21 -2.47 13.48
CA ALA A 167 -22.87 -3.00 12.17
C ALA A 167 -23.63 -4.30 11.87
N ASP A 168 -23.66 -5.23 12.84
CA ASP A 168 -24.30 -6.54 12.67
C ASP A 168 -25.81 -6.38 12.45
N ARG A 169 -26.48 -5.51 13.21
CA ARG A 169 -27.91 -5.21 13.03
C ARG A 169 -28.18 -4.60 11.66
N LYS A 170 -27.35 -3.65 11.23
CA LYS A 170 -27.53 -2.92 9.98
C LYS A 170 -27.34 -3.80 8.75
N LEU A 171 -26.37 -4.71 8.79
CA LEU A 171 -26.03 -5.63 7.70
C LEU A 171 -26.70 -7.00 7.85
N GLN A 172 -27.50 -7.20 8.89
CA GLN A 172 -28.07 -8.51 9.24
C GLN A 172 -27.00 -9.61 9.31
N ALA A 173 -25.82 -9.26 9.83
CA ALA A 173 -24.68 -10.16 9.95
C ALA A 173 -24.82 -11.08 11.17
N MET A 174 -24.08 -12.18 11.17
CA MET A 174 -24.00 -13.04 12.35
C MET A 174 -23.28 -12.32 13.48
N SER A 175 -23.88 -12.36 14.67
CA SER A 175 -23.29 -11.73 15.85
C SER A 175 -21.94 -12.36 16.23
N PRO A 176 -20.95 -11.56 16.68
CA PRO A 176 -19.72 -12.05 17.30
C PRO A 176 -19.98 -13.00 18.49
N MET A 177 -21.07 -12.81 19.22
CA MET A 177 -21.44 -13.65 20.37
C MET A 177 -21.88 -15.06 19.96
N PHE A 178 -22.42 -15.23 18.74
CA PHE A 178 -22.79 -16.55 18.22
C PHE A 178 -21.62 -17.25 17.54
N LEU A 179 -20.73 -16.48 16.91
CA LEU A 179 -19.51 -17.00 16.30
C LEU A 179 -18.46 -17.41 17.35
N GLY A 180 -18.47 -16.77 18.53
CA GLY A 180 -17.75 -17.19 19.72
C GLY A 180 -16.25 -17.37 19.50
N GLY A 181 -15.80 -18.63 19.51
CA GLY A 181 -14.37 -18.96 19.37
C GLY A 181 -13.74 -18.45 18.07
N LEU A 182 -14.50 -18.33 16.98
CA LEU A 182 -14.01 -17.75 15.73
C LEU A 182 -13.70 -16.25 15.90
N THR A 183 -14.62 -15.50 16.53
CA THR A 183 -14.44 -14.08 16.85
C THR A 183 -13.25 -13.86 17.78
N SER A 184 -13.15 -14.64 18.87
CA SER A 184 -12.00 -14.55 19.79
C SER A 184 -10.67 -14.78 19.06
N ARG A 185 -10.64 -15.71 18.08
CA ARG A 185 -9.46 -15.98 17.26
C ARG A 185 -9.13 -14.83 16.31
N ALA A 186 -10.14 -14.27 15.66
CA ALA A 186 -9.98 -13.14 14.75
C ALA A 186 -9.47 -11.88 15.49
N MET A 187 -10.02 -11.60 16.68
CA MET A 187 -9.54 -10.51 17.56
C MET A 187 -8.08 -10.71 18.00
N LEU A 188 -7.70 -11.95 18.36
CA LEU A 188 -6.31 -12.26 18.70
C LEU A 188 -5.37 -12.08 17.50
N LEU A 189 -5.81 -12.50 16.31
CA LEU A 189 -5.05 -12.31 15.08
C LEU A 189 -4.87 -10.82 14.76
N LYS A 190 -5.95 -10.02 14.82
CA LYS A 190 -5.90 -8.56 14.67
C LYS A 190 -4.87 -7.94 15.61
N LYS A 191 -4.98 -8.20 16.92
CA LYS A 191 -4.05 -7.67 17.93
C LYS A 191 -2.61 -8.06 17.62
N THR A 192 -2.38 -9.29 17.17
CA THR A 192 -1.04 -9.78 16.83
C THR A 192 -0.47 -9.02 15.62
N LEU A 193 -1.26 -8.85 14.55
CA LEU A 193 -0.84 -8.15 13.34
C LEU A 193 -0.65 -6.64 13.59
N GLU A 194 -1.47 -6.01 14.44
CA GLU A 194 -1.32 -4.61 14.81
C GLU A 194 -0.05 -4.36 15.63
N LEU A 195 0.31 -5.27 16.53
CA LEU A 195 1.60 -5.24 17.24
C LEU A 195 2.79 -5.38 16.27
N GLU A 196 2.59 -6.08 15.15
CA GLU A 196 3.53 -6.20 14.04
C GLU A 196 3.45 -5.01 13.05
N LYS A 197 2.69 -3.96 13.38
CA LYS A 197 2.51 -2.70 12.63
C LYS A 197 1.71 -2.83 11.34
N HIS A 198 0.89 -3.86 11.19
CA HIS A 198 -0.10 -3.98 10.13
C HIS A 198 -1.42 -3.31 10.54
N LYS A 199 -2.14 -2.74 9.58
CA LYS A 199 -3.50 -2.23 9.82
C LYS A 199 -4.50 -3.31 9.47
N VAL A 200 -5.46 -3.58 10.35
CA VAL A 200 -6.41 -4.68 10.17
C VAL A 200 -7.83 -4.15 10.20
N PHE A 201 -8.63 -4.54 9.21
CA PHE A 201 -9.99 -4.07 8.97
C PHE A 201 -10.93 -5.26 8.86
N GLU A 202 -12.14 -5.07 9.38
CA GLU A 202 -13.22 -6.02 9.24
C GLU A 202 -13.98 -5.73 7.94
N VAL A 203 -14.28 -6.78 7.18
CA VAL A 203 -15.09 -6.71 5.96
C VAL A 203 -16.18 -7.77 6.01
N TYR A 204 -17.20 -7.62 5.15
CA TYR A 204 -18.29 -8.59 5.08
C TYR A 204 -18.70 -8.86 3.62
N PRO A 205 -18.18 -9.94 2.99
CA PRO A 205 -18.41 -10.27 1.59
C PRO A 205 -19.88 -10.31 1.16
N LYS A 206 -20.77 -10.80 2.03
CA LYS A 206 -22.21 -10.84 1.73
C LYS A 206 -22.79 -9.44 1.53
N ALA A 207 -22.41 -8.47 2.38
CA ALA A 207 -22.87 -7.09 2.21
C ALA A 207 -22.33 -6.47 0.91
N LEU A 208 -21.07 -6.78 0.54
CA LEU A 208 -20.51 -6.31 -0.73
C LEU A 208 -21.27 -6.86 -1.93
N VAL A 209 -21.63 -8.15 -1.90
CA VAL A 209 -22.46 -8.78 -2.94
C VAL A 209 -23.82 -8.09 -3.07
N GLU A 210 -24.42 -7.71 -1.94
CA GLU A 210 -25.70 -6.98 -1.94
C GLU A 210 -25.55 -5.57 -2.52
N GLU A 211 -24.50 -4.82 -2.15
CA GLU A 211 -24.22 -3.47 -2.68
C GLU A 211 -23.94 -3.48 -4.19
N LEU A 212 -23.18 -4.47 -4.66
CA LEU A 212 -22.82 -4.63 -6.07
C LEU A 212 -23.89 -5.37 -6.89
N GLN A 213 -24.99 -5.78 -6.26
CA GLN A 213 -26.10 -6.50 -6.90
C GLN A 213 -25.69 -7.84 -7.53
N LEU A 214 -24.68 -8.52 -6.99
CA LEU A 214 -24.12 -9.79 -7.50
C LEU A 214 -24.80 -11.05 -6.90
N LYS A 215 -25.99 -10.90 -6.33
CA LYS A 215 -26.66 -11.94 -5.54
C LYS A 215 -27.17 -13.14 -6.36
N GLU A 216 -27.29 -12.99 -7.67
CA GLU A 216 -27.90 -14.00 -8.55
C GLU A 216 -27.11 -15.31 -8.54
N HIS A 217 -25.78 -15.22 -8.66
CA HIS A 217 -24.91 -16.41 -8.75
C HIS A 217 -24.16 -16.70 -7.45
N TYR A 218 -24.07 -15.74 -6.52
CA TYR A 218 -23.37 -15.89 -5.25
C TYR A 218 -23.91 -17.06 -4.41
N LYS A 219 -23.02 -17.95 -3.96
CA LYS A 219 -23.33 -19.22 -3.26
C LYS A 219 -24.23 -20.21 -4.04
N HIS A 220 -24.44 -20.00 -5.34
CA HIS A 220 -25.25 -20.86 -6.21
C HIS A 220 -24.46 -21.46 -7.37
N ASP A 221 -23.73 -20.62 -8.12
CA ASP A 221 -22.91 -21.02 -9.26
C ASP A 221 -21.57 -20.28 -9.23
N LEU A 222 -20.51 -20.98 -8.86
CA LEU A 222 -19.17 -20.38 -8.71
C LEU A 222 -18.59 -19.93 -10.05
N LEU A 223 -18.88 -20.65 -11.15
CA LEU A 223 -18.31 -20.33 -12.45
C LEU A 223 -18.93 -19.07 -13.02
N LEU A 224 -20.25 -18.91 -12.89
CA LEU A 224 -20.93 -17.68 -13.30
C LEU A 224 -20.54 -16.50 -12.40
N PHE A 225 -20.48 -16.72 -11.08
CA PHE A 225 -20.05 -15.69 -10.15
C PHE A 225 -18.60 -15.23 -10.40
N GLN A 226 -17.69 -16.15 -10.75
CA GLN A 226 -16.32 -15.79 -11.10
C GLN A 226 -16.27 -14.87 -12.33
N LYS A 227 -17.14 -15.07 -13.33
CA LYS A 227 -17.20 -14.18 -14.51
C LYS A 227 -17.66 -12.77 -14.14
N GLU A 228 -18.54 -12.64 -13.16
CA GLU A 228 -18.96 -11.34 -12.64
C GLU A 228 -17.79 -10.67 -11.89
N LEU A 229 -17.08 -11.41 -11.03
CA LEU A 229 -15.90 -10.90 -10.33
C LEU A 229 -14.80 -10.43 -11.29
N GLN A 230 -14.56 -11.16 -12.40
CA GLN A 230 -13.57 -10.79 -13.42
C GLN A 230 -13.81 -9.41 -14.05
N GLN A 231 -15.04 -8.86 -13.98
CA GLN A 231 -15.34 -7.52 -14.47
C GLN A 231 -14.95 -6.42 -13.47
N LEU A 232 -14.74 -6.79 -12.21
CA LEU A 232 -14.54 -5.88 -11.08
C LEU A 232 -13.13 -5.99 -10.48
N THR A 233 -12.39 -7.03 -10.84
CA THR A 233 -11.05 -7.30 -10.32
C THR A 233 -10.00 -7.25 -11.43
N PRO A 234 -8.71 -7.13 -11.07
CA PRO A 234 -7.62 -7.54 -11.96
C PRO A 234 -7.80 -8.99 -12.44
N PRO A 235 -7.01 -9.43 -13.42
CA PRO A 235 -7.03 -10.81 -13.91
C PRO A 235 -7.07 -11.81 -12.75
N LEU A 236 -8.15 -12.60 -12.71
CA LEU A 236 -8.51 -13.47 -11.61
C LEU A 236 -8.28 -14.94 -12.00
N PRO A 237 -7.57 -15.76 -11.19
CA PRO A 237 -7.42 -17.19 -11.44
C PRO A 237 -8.75 -17.93 -11.32
N GLU A 238 -8.75 -19.18 -11.76
CA GLU A 238 -9.87 -20.09 -11.51
C GLU A 238 -10.06 -20.31 -10.00
N LEU A 239 -11.27 -20.04 -9.52
CA LEU A 239 -11.67 -20.26 -8.14
C LEU A 239 -12.25 -21.66 -8.00
N ARG A 240 -11.80 -22.37 -6.96
CA ARG A 240 -12.16 -23.79 -6.74
C ARG A 240 -13.26 -23.99 -5.73
N ASN A 241 -13.54 -22.98 -4.91
CA ASN A 241 -14.55 -23.02 -3.86
C ASN A 241 -14.96 -21.61 -3.44
N TRP A 242 -16.03 -21.55 -2.66
CA TRP A 242 -16.59 -20.29 -2.16
C TRP A 242 -15.69 -19.54 -1.17
N HIS A 243 -14.78 -20.22 -0.46
CA HIS A 243 -13.83 -19.54 0.44
C HIS A 243 -12.85 -18.67 -0.36
N GLN A 244 -12.42 -19.16 -1.53
CA GLN A 244 -11.61 -18.37 -2.44
C GLN A 244 -12.37 -17.17 -3.00
N ALA A 245 -13.65 -17.34 -3.35
CA ALA A 245 -14.50 -16.23 -3.78
C ALA A 245 -14.71 -15.19 -2.68
N ASP A 246 -14.95 -15.63 -1.43
CA ASP A 246 -15.12 -14.73 -0.29
C ASP A 246 -13.82 -13.97 0.03
N ALA A 247 -12.65 -14.59 -0.12
CA ALA A 247 -11.36 -13.91 0.02
C ALA A 247 -11.16 -12.82 -1.06
N VAL A 248 -11.61 -13.09 -2.29
CA VAL A 248 -11.58 -12.09 -3.38
C VAL A 248 -12.53 -10.93 -3.09
N LEU A 249 -13.73 -11.20 -2.56
CA LEU A 249 -14.66 -10.16 -2.12
C LEU A 249 -14.08 -9.35 -0.95
N ALA A 250 -13.44 -10.00 0.03
CA ALA A 250 -12.73 -9.31 1.11
C ALA A 250 -11.61 -8.40 0.57
N TRP A 251 -10.89 -8.85 -0.46
CA TRP A 251 -9.89 -8.02 -1.16
C TRP A 251 -10.55 -6.87 -1.91
N LEU A 252 -11.70 -7.08 -2.55
CA LEU A 252 -12.43 -6.05 -3.28
C LEU A 252 -12.96 -4.95 -2.34
N SER A 253 -13.49 -5.29 -1.16
CA SER A 253 -13.79 -4.31 -0.11
C SER A 253 -12.54 -3.53 0.31
N GLY A 254 -11.40 -4.21 0.44
CA GLY A 254 -10.13 -3.55 0.68
C GLY A 254 -9.72 -2.58 -0.43
N SER A 255 -9.90 -2.98 -1.69
CA SER A 255 -9.63 -2.15 -2.87
C SER A 255 -10.49 -0.88 -2.86
N ARG A 256 -11.79 -1.02 -2.57
CA ARG A 256 -12.72 0.12 -2.39
C ARG A 256 -12.29 1.04 -1.26
N PHE A 257 -11.87 0.48 -0.12
CA PHE A 257 -11.35 1.27 0.99
C PHE A 257 -10.11 2.07 0.59
N MET A 258 -9.16 1.46 -0.12
CA MET A 258 -7.95 2.13 -0.58
C MET A 258 -8.25 3.26 -1.58
N GLN A 259 -9.37 3.17 -2.31
CA GLN A 259 -9.83 4.17 -3.27
C GLN A 259 -10.71 5.26 -2.65
N GLY A 260 -11.19 5.05 -1.41
CA GLY A 260 -12.12 5.94 -0.72
C GLY A 260 -13.60 5.69 -1.06
N ASP A 261 -13.91 4.57 -1.71
CA ASP A 261 -15.25 4.21 -2.19
C ASP A 261 -15.97 3.19 -1.29
N ALA A 262 -15.32 2.73 -0.21
CA ALA A 262 -15.93 1.76 0.70
C ALA A 262 -17.05 2.39 1.54
N SER A 263 -18.15 1.65 1.65
CA SER A 263 -19.19 1.95 2.64
C SER A 263 -18.71 1.51 4.03
N VAL A 264 -19.10 2.25 5.07
CA VAL A 264 -18.74 1.95 6.46
C VAL A 264 -20.00 1.78 7.29
N TYR A 265 -20.10 0.66 7.99
CA TYR A 265 -21.25 0.32 8.82
C TYR A 265 -20.83 0.06 10.26
N GLY A 266 -21.54 0.68 11.21
CA GLY A 266 -21.34 0.47 12.64
C GLY A 266 -20.97 1.72 13.41
N ASP A 267 -20.41 1.53 14.60
CA ASP A 267 -19.92 2.56 15.49
C ASP A 267 -18.46 2.26 15.84
N GLU A 268 -17.58 3.27 15.79
CA GLU A 268 -16.14 3.09 16.03
C GLU A 268 -15.82 2.50 17.40
N THR A 269 -16.67 2.73 18.41
CA THR A 269 -16.46 2.25 19.78
C THR A 269 -16.67 0.75 19.94
N GLU A 270 -17.46 0.12 19.07
CA GLU A 270 -17.66 -1.33 19.00
C GLU A 270 -17.19 -1.94 17.69
N GLY A 271 -16.47 -1.18 16.86
CA GLY A 271 -15.95 -1.62 15.57
C GLY A 271 -16.92 -1.40 14.41
N VAL A 272 -16.31 -1.20 13.23
CA VAL A 272 -17.01 -0.96 11.98
C VAL A 272 -16.66 -2.02 10.94
N ILE A 273 -17.58 -2.25 10.02
CA ILE A 273 -17.43 -3.15 8.87
C ILE A 273 -17.27 -2.29 7.61
N TYR A 274 -16.24 -2.58 6.82
CA TYR A 274 -15.99 -1.95 5.52
C TYR A 274 -16.54 -2.82 4.39
N VAL A 275 -17.24 -2.19 3.45
CA VAL A 275 -17.88 -2.86 2.30
C VAL A 275 -17.42 -2.25 0.99
#